data_AF-A0A9W9ZAS1-F1
#
_entry.id   AF-A0A9W9ZAS1-F1
#
_cell.length_a   1.000
_cell.length_b   1.000
_cell.length_c   1.000
_cell.angle_alpha   90.00
_cell.angle_beta   90.00
_cell.angle_gamma   90.00
#
_symmetry.space_group_name_H-M   'P 1'
#
loop_
_entity.id
_entity.type
_entity.pdbx_description
1 polymer ?
#
loop_
_entity_poly.entity_id
_entity_poly.type
_entity_poly.pdbx_seq_one_letter_code
_entity_poly.pdbx_strand_id
1 'polypeptide(L)'
;MISKNDKEELPLYLGLVDIIYAYAYNHRTTEGENTVESSWTISRISSTFSWFETFSSVHDVIISCARRSLSHPLYRHWSLVTAVVEDTKRIFALGMISYVTLILYS
;
A
#
# COMPACT_ATOMS: atom_id res chain seq x y z
N MET A 1 1.80 -5.74 -32.76
CA MET A 1 2.35 -4.48 -32.24
C MET A 1 2.20 -4.51 -30.73
N ILE A 2 3.26 -4.93 -30.01
CA ILE A 2 3.32 -4.79 -28.55
C ILE A 2 3.64 -3.31 -28.32
N SER A 3 2.71 -2.60 -27.69
CA SER A 3 2.81 -1.16 -27.50
C SER A 3 4.00 -0.86 -26.57
N LYS A 4 4.61 0.29 -26.77
CA LYS A 4 5.79 0.77 -26.03
C LYS A 4 5.49 1.00 -24.51
N ASN A 5 4.27 0.73 -24.04
CA ASN A 5 3.70 1.13 -22.75
C ASN A 5 3.93 0.10 -21.62
N ASP A 6 4.14 -1.17 -21.95
CA ASP A 6 4.19 -2.26 -20.94
C ASP A 6 5.33 -2.11 -19.92
N LYS A 7 6.40 -1.39 -20.27
CA LYS A 7 7.57 -1.18 -19.40
C LYS A 7 7.34 -0.15 -18.29
N GLU A 8 6.44 0.81 -18.50
CA GLU A 8 6.11 1.85 -17.52
C GLU A 8 4.87 1.49 -16.69
N GLU A 9 3.98 0.67 -17.24
CA GLU A 9 2.78 0.21 -16.54
C GLU A 9 3.10 -0.68 -15.35
N LEU A 10 4.09 -1.58 -15.46
CA LEU A 10 4.42 -2.49 -14.36
C LEU A 10 4.88 -1.74 -13.09
N PRO A 11 5.86 -0.82 -13.14
CA PRO A 11 6.22 0.00 -11.98
C PRO A 11 5.04 0.79 -11.40
N LEU A 12 4.14 1.29 -12.24
CA LEU A 12 2.94 2.01 -11.80
C LEU A 12 2.00 1.10 -10.99
N TYR A 13 1.70 -0.11 -11.50
CA TYR A 13 0.87 -1.07 -10.76
C TYR A 13 1.53 -1.52 -9.46
N LEU A 14 2.85 -1.69 -9.44
CA LEU A 14 3.59 -2.04 -8.22
C LEU A 14 3.56 -0.90 -7.19
N GLY A 15 3.69 0.35 -7.63
CA GLY A 15 3.51 1.52 -6.77
C GLY A 15 2.08 1.65 -6.24
N LEU A 16 1.08 1.24 -7.03
CA LEU A 16 -0.30 1.15 -6.56
C LEU A 16 -0.44 0.10 -5.46
N VAL A 17 0.15 -1.08 -5.60
CA VAL A 17 0.13 -2.09 -4.52
C VAL A 17 0.78 -1.56 -3.24
N ASP A 18 1.91 -0.86 -3.36
CA ASP A 18 2.64 -0.27 -2.22
C ASP A 18 1.78 0.75 -1.46
N ILE A 19 1.13 1.69 -2.17
CA ILE A 19 0.32 2.72 -1.52
C ILE A 19 -0.98 2.17 -0.94
N ILE A 20 -1.60 1.18 -1.60
CA ILE A 20 -2.80 0.52 -1.09
C ILE A 20 -2.50 -0.28 0.18
N TYR A 21 -1.37 -0.99 0.23
CA TYR A 21 -0.95 -1.65 1.45
C TYR A 21 -0.77 -0.64 2.58
N ALA A 22 -0.09 0.48 2.33
CA ALA A 22 0.13 1.52 3.33
C ALA A 22 -1.20 2.14 3.83
N TYR A 23 -2.16 2.34 2.92
CA TYR A 23 -3.52 2.77 3.26
C TYR A 23 -4.25 1.74 4.14
N ALA A 24 -4.26 0.47 3.74
CA ALA A 24 -4.92 -0.60 4.49
C ALA A 24 -4.31 -0.78 5.90
N TYR A 25 -2.99 -0.60 6.01
CA TYR A 25 -2.30 -0.56 7.29
C TYR A 25 -2.82 0.57 8.17
N ASN A 26 -2.83 1.81 7.66
CA ASN A 26 -3.31 2.98 8.40
C ASN A 26 -4.76 2.75 8.85
N HIS A 27 -5.64 2.35 7.92
CA HIS A 27 -7.05 2.08 8.20
C HIS A 27 -7.24 1.06 9.33
N ARG A 28 -6.49 -0.04 9.34
CA ARG A 28 -6.55 -1.01 10.46
C ARG A 28 -6.04 -0.44 11.78
N THR A 29 -4.99 0.37 11.76
CA THR A 29 -4.40 0.92 12.99
C THR A 29 -5.17 2.09 13.58
N THR A 30 -5.98 2.76 12.78
CA THR A 30 -6.78 3.91 13.19
C THR A 30 -8.29 3.65 13.15
N GLU A 31 -8.69 2.40 12.94
CA GLU A 31 -10.08 1.96 12.86
C GLU A 31 -10.92 2.75 11.84
N GLY A 32 -10.26 3.23 10.79
CA GLY A 32 -10.88 4.00 9.70
C GLY A 32 -10.86 5.52 9.86
N GLU A 33 -10.52 6.04 11.03
CA GLU A 33 -10.44 7.48 11.28
C GLU A 33 -9.01 7.99 11.08
N ASN A 34 -8.78 8.96 10.19
CA ASN A 34 -7.44 9.48 9.96
C ASN A 34 -6.98 10.39 11.11
N THR A 35 -5.70 10.29 11.45
CA THR A 35 -5.05 11.10 12.49
C THR A 35 -3.92 11.93 11.90
N VAL A 36 -3.33 12.82 12.70
CA VAL A 36 -2.13 13.57 12.31
C VAL A 36 -0.94 12.66 11.94
N GLU A 37 -0.94 11.43 12.46
CA GLU A 37 0.09 10.41 12.19
C GLU A 37 -0.21 9.59 10.93
N SER A 38 -1.39 9.71 10.32
CA SER A 38 -1.77 8.89 9.17
C SER A 38 -0.92 9.19 7.94
N SER A 39 -0.70 10.46 7.61
CA SER A 39 0.18 10.86 6.51
C SER A 39 1.62 10.41 6.75
N TRP A 40 2.09 10.48 8.00
CA TRP A 40 3.42 9.99 8.37
C TRP A 40 3.50 8.46 8.23
N THR A 41 2.51 7.73 8.71
CA THR A 41 2.45 6.26 8.66
C THR A 41 2.43 5.75 7.22
N ILE A 42 1.56 6.32 6.37
CA ILE A 42 1.48 5.95 4.95
C ILE A 42 2.81 6.23 4.25
N SER A 43 3.39 7.42 4.47
CA SER A 43 4.68 7.78 3.87
C SER A 43 5.80 6.85 4.35
N ARG A 44 5.83 6.48 5.63
CA ARG A 44 6.86 5.60 6.18
C ARG A 44 6.70 4.15 5.74
N ILE A 45 5.50 3.68 5.45
CA ILE A 45 5.29 2.32 4.96
C ILE A 45 5.51 2.23 3.46
N SER A 46 4.99 3.19 2.67
CA SER A 46 5.16 3.22 1.22
C SER A 46 6.58 3.62 0.82
N SER A 47 7.33 2.65 0.32
CA SER A 47 8.70 2.81 -0.18
C SER A 47 8.75 3.57 -1.50
N THR A 48 7.77 3.36 -2.38
CA THR A 48 7.66 4.08 -3.66
C THR A 48 7.39 5.56 -3.41
N PHE A 49 6.64 5.91 -2.36
CA PHE A 49 6.35 7.32 -2.03
C PHE A 49 7.49 8.01 -1.26
N SER A 50 8.11 7.34 -0.28
CA SER A 50 9.13 7.98 0.59
C SER A 50 10.57 7.93 0.05
N TRP A 51 10.89 6.95 -0.78
CA TRP A 51 12.26 6.76 -1.29
C TRP A 51 12.31 6.65 -2.81
N PHE A 52 11.17 6.81 -3.50
CA PHE A 52 11.07 6.61 -4.96
C PHE A 52 11.61 5.23 -5.38
N GLU A 53 11.40 4.23 -4.51
CA GLU A 53 11.83 2.86 -4.76
C GLU A 53 11.01 2.26 -5.91
N THR A 54 11.71 1.65 -6.86
CA THR A 54 11.11 0.95 -7.99
C THR A 54 11.21 -0.55 -7.75
N PHE A 55 10.10 -1.23 -7.97
CA PHE A 55 10.00 -2.67 -7.78
C PHE A 55 9.95 -3.40 -9.11
N SER A 56 10.44 -4.63 -9.12
CA SER A 56 10.36 -5.53 -10.28
C SER A 56 9.32 -6.63 -10.10
N SER A 57 8.85 -6.84 -8.86
CA SER A 57 7.83 -7.85 -8.54
C SER A 57 6.94 -7.42 -7.39
N VAL A 58 5.70 -7.94 -7.35
CA VAL A 58 4.76 -7.73 -6.24
C VAL A 58 5.31 -8.31 -4.94
N HIS A 59 6.05 -9.42 -5.02
CA HIS A 59 6.66 -10.04 -3.85
C HIS A 59 7.66 -9.10 -3.17
N ASP A 60 8.48 -8.40 -3.94
CA ASP A 60 9.44 -7.42 -3.39
C ASP A 60 8.74 -6.23 -2.75
N VAL A 61 7.64 -5.76 -3.33
CA VAL A 61 6.78 -4.72 -2.72
C VAL A 61 6.31 -5.18 -1.35
N ILE A 62 5.68 -6.35 -1.26
CA ILE A 62 5.12 -6.86 0.00
C ILE A 62 6.22 -7.09 1.05
N ILE A 63 7.40 -7.58 0.65
CA ILE A 63 8.54 -7.70 1.56
C ILE A 63 8.98 -6.33 2.08
N SER A 64 9.12 -5.33 1.20
CA SER A 64 9.50 -3.98 1.59
C SER A 64 8.48 -3.40 2.57
N CYS A 65 7.19 -3.44 2.22
CA CYS A 65 6.11 -2.97 3.08
C CYS A 65 6.10 -3.69 4.43
N ALA A 66 6.22 -5.01 4.46
CA ALA A 66 6.24 -5.81 5.69
C ALA A 66 7.42 -5.44 6.60
N ARG A 67 8.62 -5.31 6.04
CA ARG A 67 9.81 -4.89 6.80
C ARG A 67 9.63 -3.49 7.39
N ARG A 68 9.06 -2.57 6.62
CA ARG A 68 8.82 -1.18 7.03
C ARG A 68 7.72 -1.09 8.09
N SER A 69 6.63 -1.85 7.96
CA SER A 69 5.58 -2.00 8.97
C SER A 69 6.09 -2.58 10.30
N LEU A 70 7.16 -3.37 10.28
CA LEU A 70 7.77 -3.91 11.50
C LEU A 70 8.90 -3.04 12.07
N SER A 71 9.33 -2.01 11.33
CA SER A 71 10.47 -1.17 11.71
C SER A 71 10.08 0.22 12.20
N HIS A 72 9.06 0.84 11.59
CA HIS A 72 8.74 2.26 11.81
C HIS A 72 7.50 2.56 12.67
N PRO A 73 6.33 1.93 12.46
CA PRO A 73 5.11 2.33 13.13
C PRO A 73 5.04 1.89 14.60
N LEU A 74 4.03 2.42 15.31
CA LEU A 74 3.73 2.05 16.69
C LEU A 74 3.46 0.55 16.85
N TYR A 75 2.63 -0.04 15.97
CA TYR A 75 2.19 -1.43 16.03
C TYR A 75 3.04 -2.37 15.18
N ARG A 76 4.04 -3.03 15.78
CA ARG A 76 4.99 -3.91 15.06
C ARG A 76 4.69 -5.38 15.33
N HIS A 77 3.66 -5.91 14.67
CA HIS A 77 3.22 -7.28 14.88
C HIS A 77 3.01 -8.02 13.54
N TRP A 78 3.50 -9.27 13.44
CA TRP A 78 3.39 -10.06 12.22
C TRP A 78 1.94 -10.36 11.84
N SER A 79 1.07 -10.63 12.84
CA SER A 79 -0.35 -10.88 12.55
C SER A 79 -1.05 -9.68 11.91
N LEU A 80 -0.65 -8.46 12.29
CA LEU A 80 -1.16 -7.23 11.67
C LEU A 80 -0.70 -7.15 10.21
N VAL A 81 0.60 -7.37 9.95
CA VAL A 81 1.15 -7.40 8.59
C VAL A 81 0.40 -8.41 7.72
N THR A 82 0.23 -9.65 8.19
CA THR A 82 -0.52 -10.67 7.41
C THR A 82 -1.97 -10.26 7.16
N ALA A 83 -2.62 -9.64 8.14
CA ALA A 83 -4.00 -9.19 8.00
C ALA A 83 -4.13 -8.01 7.01
N VAL A 84 -3.14 -7.11 6.96
CA VAL A 84 -3.07 -6.01 5.99
C VAL A 84 -2.81 -6.52 4.56
N VAL A 85 -1.96 -7.54 4.40
CA VAL A 85 -1.77 -8.19 3.10
C VAL A 85 -3.08 -8.79 2.57
N GLU A 86 -3.85 -9.47 3.42
CA GLU A 86 -5.15 -10.02 3.04
C GLU A 86 -6.17 -8.93 2.70
N ASP A 87 -6.19 -7.82 3.45
CA ASP A 87 -7.03 -6.68 3.08
C ASP A 87 -6.63 -6.10 1.74
N THR A 88 -5.34 -5.92 1.50
CA THR A 88 -4.84 -5.38 0.23
C THR A 88 -5.33 -6.24 -0.93
N LYS A 89 -5.22 -7.57 -0.83
CA LYS A 89 -5.79 -8.52 -1.81
C LYS A 89 -7.29 -8.34 -1.96
N ARG A 90 -8.02 -8.23 -0.85
CA ARG A 90 -9.47 -8.04 -0.85
C ARG A 90 -9.87 -6.74 -1.55
N ILE A 91 -9.18 -5.64 -1.28
CA ILE A 91 -9.48 -4.35 -1.91
C ILE A 91 -9.23 -4.43 -3.43
N PHE A 92 -8.14 -5.08 -3.87
CA PHE A 92 -7.94 -5.34 -5.30
C PHE A 92 -8.99 -6.26 -5.91
N ALA A 93 -9.45 -7.29 -5.19
CA ALA A 93 -10.49 -8.21 -5.66
C ALA A 93 -11.87 -7.54 -5.79
N LEU A 94 -12.16 -6.52 -4.99
CA LEU A 94 -13.41 -5.74 -5.05
C LEU A 94 -13.45 -4.74 -6.23
N GLY A 95 -12.31 -4.46 -6.87
CA GLY A 95 -12.21 -3.64 -8.07
C GLY A 95 -12.22 -2.12 -7.84
N MET A 96 -11.87 -1.37 -8.90
CA MET A 96 -11.66 0.09 -8.95
C MET A 96 -12.83 0.96 -8.46
N ILE A 97 -14.04 0.42 -8.33
CA ILE A 97 -15.25 1.19 -8.01
C ILE A 97 -15.23 1.69 -6.57
N SER A 98 -14.69 0.91 -5.63
CA SER A 98 -14.60 1.35 -4.22
C SER A 98 -13.58 2.48 -4.01
N TYR A 99 -12.51 2.56 -4.81
CA TYR A 99 -11.49 3.60 -4.68
C TYR A 99 -11.98 4.98 -5.10
N VAL A 100 -12.73 5.06 -6.21
CA VAL A 100 -13.30 6.33 -6.67
C VAL A 100 -14.30 6.85 -5.64
N THR A 101 -15.10 5.99 -5.02
CA THR A 101 -16.02 6.41 -3.96
C THR A 101 -15.29 6.77 -2.66
N LEU A 102 -14.17 6.13 -2.32
CA LEU A 102 -13.47 6.44 -1.06
C LEU A 102 -12.61 7.71 -1.15
N ILE A 103 -12.04 8.00 -2.32
CA ILE A 103 -11.22 9.20 -2.57
C ILE A 103 -12.11 10.44 -2.85
N LEU A 104 -13.31 10.26 -3.42
CA LEU A 104 -14.23 11.38 -3.69
C LEU A 104 -15.10 11.79 -2.49
N TYR A 105 -15.18 10.96 -1.44
CA TYR A 105 -15.99 11.23 -0.24
C TYR A 105 -15.14 11.49 1.03
N SER A 106 -13.82 11.59 0.90
CA SER A 106 -12.87 12.10 1.92
C SER A 106 -12.50 13.55 1.65
#